data_AF-A0A9Q4A0Z5-F1
#
_entry.id   AF-A0A9Q4A0Z5-F1
#
_cell.length_a   1.000
_cell.length_b   1.000
_cell.length_c   1.000
_cell.angle_alpha   90.00
_cell.angle_beta   90.00
_cell.angle_gamma   90.00
#
_symmetry.space_group_name_H-M   'P 1'
#
loop_
_entity.id
_entity.type
_entity.pdbx_description
1 polymer ?
#
loop_
_entity_poly.entity_id
_entity_poly.type
_entity_poly.pdbx_seq_one_letter_code
_entity_poly.pdbx_strand_id
1 'polypeptide(L)'
;MQAVLNWARYAPVVGLVGILGSVQEVLAGDYEGSPQVAEFVGEMTRDHGFAGEQLMGLFREVERKQAILDAISRPAERVKQWKDYRPMFITDARIARGVDFWR
;
A
#
# COMPACT_ATOMS: atom_id res chain seq x y z
N MET A 1 -48.04 -50.84 12.88
CA MET A 1 -47.13 -50.36 13.95
C MET A 1 -46.22 -49.31 13.35
N GLN A 2 -46.16 -48.16 14.01
CA GLN A 2 -45.48 -46.94 13.58
C GLN A 2 -43.97 -47.15 13.47
N ALA A 3 -43.33 -46.53 12.47
CA ALA A 3 -42.05 -45.83 12.67
C ALA A 3 -41.79 -44.92 11.48
N VAL A 4 -41.97 -43.63 11.75
CA VAL A 4 -41.68 -42.48 10.92
C VAL A 4 -40.19 -42.13 10.91
N LEU A 5 -39.78 -41.45 9.84
CA LEU A 5 -38.74 -40.41 9.78
C LEU A 5 -37.27 -40.81 9.98
N ASN A 6 -36.49 -40.75 8.89
CA ASN A 6 -35.14 -40.18 8.87
C ASN A 6 -34.77 -39.78 7.43
N TRP A 7 -35.37 -38.69 6.93
CA TRP A 7 -35.23 -38.20 5.55
C TRP A 7 -34.15 -37.13 5.35
N ALA A 8 -33.27 -36.87 6.31
CA ALA A 8 -32.38 -35.71 6.24
C ALA A 8 -30.90 -36.03 6.52
N ARG A 9 -30.27 -36.93 5.75
CA ARG A 9 -28.82 -37.09 5.85
C ARG A 9 -28.02 -37.34 4.57
N TYR A 10 -28.64 -37.44 3.40
CA TYR A 10 -27.88 -37.65 2.16
C TYR A 10 -28.56 -36.95 0.96
N ALA A 11 -28.15 -35.71 0.70
CA ALA A 11 -28.27 -35.10 -0.62
C ALA A 11 -26.95 -34.33 -0.92
N PRO A 12 -26.22 -34.67 -1.99
CA PRO A 12 -24.89 -34.15 -2.31
C PRO A 12 -24.94 -32.84 -3.10
N VAL A 13 -23.83 -32.10 -3.07
CA VAL A 13 -23.24 -31.20 -4.10
C VAL A 13 -24.22 -30.45 -5.01
N VAL A 14 -24.21 -29.12 -4.92
CA VAL A 14 -24.05 -28.14 -6.04
C VAL A 14 -24.40 -26.76 -5.48
N GLY A 15 -23.42 -25.85 -5.42
CA GLY A 15 -23.69 -24.46 -5.03
C GLY A 15 -22.46 -23.65 -4.63
N LEU A 16 -21.32 -23.82 -5.31
CA LEU A 16 -20.14 -22.97 -5.08
C LEU A 16 -19.36 -22.78 -6.39
N VAL A 17 -20.03 -22.17 -7.37
CA VAL A 17 -19.40 -21.60 -8.57
C VAL A 17 -19.98 -20.20 -8.73
N GLY A 18 -19.19 -19.17 -8.47
CA GLY A 18 -19.65 -17.79 -8.62
C GLY A 18 -18.86 -16.69 -7.92
N ILE A 19 -17.60 -16.92 -7.55
CA ILE A 19 -16.68 -15.81 -7.24
C ILE A 19 -15.46 -15.98 -8.16
N LEU A 20 -15.71 -15.79 -9.44
CA LEU A 20 -14.66 -15.48 -10.42
C LEU A 20 -14.18 -14.06 -10.09
N GLY A 21 -12.90 -13.96 -9.76
CA GLY A 21 -12.28 -12.72 -9.34
C GLY A 21 -12.47 -11.61 -10.36
N SER A 22 -13.05 -10.50 -9.89
CA SER A 22 -12.76 -9.20 -10.45
C SER A 22 -11.27 -8.95 -10.25
N VAL A 23 -10.49 -9.19 -11.29
CA VAL A 23 -9.18 -8.55 -11.43
C VAL A 23 -9.50 -7.06 -11.52
N GLN A 24 -9.33 -6.33 -10.42
CA GLN A 24 -9.31 -4.88 -10.48
C GLN A 24 -8.06 -4.52 -11.30
N GLU A 25 -8.29 -4.01 -12.51
CA GLU A 25 -7.25 -3.36 -13.28
C GLU A 25 -6.65 -2.27 -12.38
N VAL A 26 -5.34 -2.38 -12.11
CA VAL A 26 -4.57 -1.30 -11.50
C VAL A 26 -4.52 -0.20 -12.56
N LEU A 27 -5.38 0.81 -12.41
CA LEU A 27 -5.34 1.99 -13.25
C LEU A 27 -4.12 2.81 -12.83
N ALA A 28 -3.02 2.66 -13.55
CA ALA A 28 -1.97 3.68 -13.55
C ALA A 28 -2.55 4.96 -14.17
N GLY A 29 -2.24 6.11 -13.57
CA GLY A 29 -2.86 7.40 -13.94
C GLY A 29 -3.71 8.01 -12.82
N ASP A 30 -3.49 7.62 -11.56
CA ASP A 30 -4.18 8.22 -10.40
C ASP A 30 -4.02 9.75 -10.32
N TYR A 31 -3.00 10.28 -10.99
CA TYR A 31 -2.67 11.70 -11.06
C TYR A 31 -3.01 12.34 -12.43
N GLU A 32 -3.56 11.58 -13.38
CA GLU A 32 -3.98 12.11 -14.67
C GLU A 32 -5.12 13.12 -14.49
N GLY A 33 -4.97 14.29 -15.10
CA GLY A 33 -5.94 15.38 -14.97
C GLY A 33 -5.98 16.07 -13.60
N SER A 34 -5.06 15.77 -12.67
CA SER A 34 -4.95 16.49 -11.41
C SER A 34 -4.50 17.95 -11.64
N PRO A 35 -5.27 18.96 -11.18
CA PRO A 35 -4.87 20.36 -11.28
C PRO A 35 -3.58 20.67 -10.53
N GLN A 36 -3.35 20.01 -9.38
CA GLN A 36 -2.15 20.20 -8.57
C GLN A 36 -0.90 19.65 -9.28
N VAL A 37 -1.04 18.55 -10.00
CA VAL A 37 0.06 17.99 -10.80
C VAL A 37 0.38 18.88 -11.99
N ALA A 38 -0.64 19.44 -12.65
CA ALA A 38 -0.42 20.41 -13.73
C ALA A 38 0.31 21.67 -13.24
N GLU A 39 -0.05 22.19 -12.06
CA GLU A 39 0.64 23.31 -11.41
C GLU A 39 2.11 22.96 -11.11
N PHE A 40 2.35 21.80 -10.49
CA PHE A 40 3.69 21.30 -10.20
C PHE A 40 4.55 21.14 -11.46
N VAL A 41 4.00 20.53 -12.52
CA VAL A 41 4.72 20.40 -13.80
C VAL A 41 5.03 21.77 -14.41
N GLY A 42 4.13 22.74 -14.27
CA GLY A 42 4.36 24.13 -14.66
C GLY A 42 5.52 24.78 -13.90
N GLU A 43 5.58 24.57 -12.58
CA GLU A 43 6.70 25.02 -11.74
C GLU A 43 8.03 24.37 -12.16
N MET A 44 8.05 23.04 -12.32
CA MET A 44 9.26 22.31 -12.71
C MET A 44 9.77 22.69 -14.10
N THR A 45 8.86 22.98 -15.03
CA THR A 45 9.23 23.45 -16.37
C THR A 45 9.82 24.86 -16.31
N ARG A 46 9.18 25.78 -15.57
CA ARG A 46 9.54 27.19 -15.49
C ARG A 46 10.83 27.43 -14.71
N ASP A 47 10.96 26.82 -13.54
CA ASP A 47 12.00 27.16 -12.57
C ASP A 47 13.21 26.21 -12.67
N HIS A 48 13.01 25.02 -13.24
CA HIS A 48 14.04 23.98 -13.32
C HIS A 48 14.30 23.44 -14.74
N GLY A 49 13.58 23.90 -15.75
CA GLY A 49 13.85 23.58 -17.16
C GLY A 49 13.50 22.15 -17.59
N PHE A 50 12.62 21.47 -16.85
CA PHE A 50 12.13 20.14 -17.25
C PHE A 50 11.22 20.21 -18.49
N ALA A 51 11.18 19.13 -19.27
CA ALA A 51 10.21 19.00 -20.36
C ALA A 51 8.84 18.56 -19.80
N GLY A 52 7.84 19.43 -19.87
CA GLY A 52 6.50 19.17 -19.33
C GLY A 52 5.86 17.87 -19.85
N GLU A 53 6.00 17.57 -21.15
CA GLU A 53 5.52 16.32 -21.75
C GLU A 53 6.14 15.07 -21.12
N GLN A 54 7.43 15.12 -20.78
CA GLN A 54 8.12 13.99 -20.14
C GLN A 54 7.65 13.82 -18.70
N LEU A 55 7.46 14.91 -17.97
CA LEU A 55 6.92 14.86 -16.60
C LEU A 55 5.47 14.37 -16.57
N MET A 56 4.63 14.84 -17.49
CA MET A 56 3.26 14.33 -17.63
C MET A 56 3.25 12.85 -18.01
N GLY A 57 4.17 12.43 -18.88
CA GLY A 57 4.41 11.03 -19.20
C GLY A 57 4.71 10.19 -17.95
N LEU A 58 5.63 10.66 -17.11
CA LEU A 58 5.95 10.04 -15.82
C LEU A 58 4.71 9.96 -14.92
N PHE A 59 3.96 11.05 -14.75
CA PHE A 59 2.79 11.08 -13.86
C PHE A 59 1.65 10.14 -14.28
N ARG A 60 1.58 9.72 -15.55
CA ARG A 60 0.65 8.65 -15.98
C ARG A 60 1.00 7.28 -15.41
N GLU A 61 2.26 7.06 -15.05
CA GLU A 61 2.72 5.81 -14.44
C GLU A 61 2.76 5.89 -12.91
N VAL A 62 2.60 7.09 -12.34
CA VAL A 62 2.62 7.28 -10.88
C VAL A 62 1.32 6.77 -10.27
N GLU A 63 1.47 5.96 -9.23
CA GLU A 63 0.36 5.41 -8.46
C GLU A 63 0.22 6.12 -7.11
N ARG A 64 -1.02 6.40 -6.73
CA ARG A 64 -1.37 6.91 -5.41
C ARG A 64 -1.37 5.75 -4.41
N LYS A 65 -0.38 5.71 -3.53
CA LYS A 65 -0.27 4.65 -2.52
C LYS A 65 -1.08 4.97 -1.26
N GLN A 66 -2.27 4.37 -1.14
CA GLN A 66 -3.13 4.56 0.05
C GLN A 66 -2.42 4.18 1.37
N ALA A 67 -1.59 3.14 1.38
CA ALA A 67 -0.83 2.76 2.57
C ALA A 67 0.12 3.87 3.09
N ILE A 68 0.64 4.71 2.19
CA ILE A 68 1.48 5.87 2.57
C ILE A 68 0.61 6.96 3.20
N LEU A 69 -0.55 7.23 2.60
CA LEU A 69 -1.52 8.20 3.12
C LEU A 69 -2.04 7.78 4.50
N ASP A 70 -2.29 6.49 4.70
CA ASP A 70 -2.68 5.96 6.00
C ASP A 70 -1.53 6.07 7.00
N ALA A 71 -0.29 5.78 6.60
CA ALA A 71 0.87 5.88 7.48
C ALA A 71 1.14 7.31 7.94
N ILE A 72 1.02 8.31 7.06
CA ILE A 72 1.24 9.72 7.41
C ILE A 72 0.07 10.33 8.20
N SER A 73 -1.16 9.82 8.01
CA SER A 73 -2.36 10.32 8.71
C SER A 73 -2.52 9.77 10.12
N ARG A 74 -1.72 8.77 10.52
CA ARG A 74 -1.78 8.21 11.89
C ARG A 74 -1.41 9.28 12.91
N PRO A 75 -2.27 9.55 13.92
CA PRO A 75 -1.94 10.48 14.98
C PRO A 75 -0.73 9.96 15.76
N ALA A 76 0.06 10.88 16.32
CA ALA A 76 1.21 10.50 17.15
C ALA A 76 0.74 9.73 18.39
N GLU A 77 0.93 8.41 18.40
CA GLU A 77 0.38 7.55 19.45
C GLU A 77 1.03 7.80 20.82
N ARG A 78 2.38 7.90 20.88
CA ARG A 78 3.13 8.24 22.11
C ARG A 78 4.61 8.50 21.83
N VAL A 79 5.18 9.54 22.43
CA VAL A 79 6.64 9.74 22.47
C VAL A 79 7.27 8.81 23.50
N LYS A 80 8.25 8.00 23.09
CA LYS A 80 9.00 7.12 24.00
C LYS A 80 10.09 7.90 24.72
N GLN A 81 10.22 7.69 26.03
CA GLN A 81 11.37 8.20 26.79
C GLN A 81 12.66 7.55 26.30
N TRP A 82 13.80 8.21 26.49
CA TRP A 82 15.10 7.72 26.00
C TRP A 82 15.41 6.29 26.45
N LYS A 83 15.08 5.94 27.70
CA LYS A 83 15.26 4.59 28.26
C LYS A 83 14.54 3.49 27.45
N ASP A 84 13.40 3.82 26.85
CA ASP A 84 12.59 2.87 26.07
C ASP A 84 12.91 2.94 24.56
N TYR A 85 13.44 4.07 24.08
CA TYR A 85 13.79 4.28 22.67
C TYR A 85 15.18 3.73 22.31
N ARG A 86 16.21 4.04 23.11
CA ARG A 86 17.60 3.59 22.90
C ARG A 86 17.73 2.08 22.63
N PRO A 87 17.11 1.16 23.40
CA PRO A 87 17.28 -0.27 23.17
C PRO A 87 16.69 -0.77 21.84
N MET A 88 15.86 0.02 21.15
CA MET A 88 15.36 -0.35 19.80
C MET A 88 16.45 -0.26 18.71
N PHE A 89 17.51 0.50 18.97
CA PHE A 89 18.58 0.75 18.00
C PHE A 89 19.92 0.17 18.43
N ILE A 90 20.23 0.22 19.72
CA ILE A 90 21.49 -0.29 20.28
C ILE A 90 21.29 -1.75 20.67
N THR A 91 21.33 -2.63 19.66
CA THR A 91 21.25 -4.08 19.82
C THR A 91 22.51 -4.74 19.29
N ASP A 92 22.89 -5.89 19.86
CA ASP A 92 24.09 -6.63 19.43
C ASP A 92 24.08 -6.91 17.91
N ALA A 93 22.91 -7.27 17.38
CA ALA A 93 22.72 -7.52 15.95
C ALA A 93 22.95 -6.27 15.08
N ARG A 94 22.47 -5.09 15.49
CA ARG A 94 22.67 -3.84 14.74
C ARG A 94 24.12 -3.35 14.85
N ILE A 95 24.75 -3.53 16.01
CA ILE A 95 26.16 -3.19 16.22
C ILE A 95 27.06 -4.05 15.35
N ALA A 96 26.88 -5.38 15.36
CA ALA A 96 27.66 -6.29 14.54
C ALA A 96 27.57 -5.93 13.04
N ARG A 97 26.35 -5.72 12.53
CA ARG A 97 26.14 -5.27 11.14
C ARG A 97 26.77 -3.91 10.84
N GLY A 98 26.78 -2.99 11.82
CA GLY A 98 27.44 -1.70 11.68
C GLY A 98 28.96 -1.80 11.60
N VAL A 99 29.57 -2.72 12.37
CA VAL A 99 31.01 -3.00 12.29
C VAL A 99 31.36 -3.61 10.93
N ASP A 100 30.55 -4.55 10.44
CA ASP A 100 30.75 -5.16 9.13
C ASP A 100 30.62 -4.13 7.99
N PHE A 101 29.68 -3.18 8.09
CA PHE A 101 29.53 -2.10 7.11
C PHE A 101 30.69 -1.11 7.09
N TRP A 102 31.36 -0.88 8.23
CA TRP A 102 32.46 0.10 8.33
C TRP A 102 33.79 -0.46 7.81
N ARG A 103 34.01 -1.77 7.91
CA ARG A 103 35.24 -2.40 7.41
C ARG A 103 35.34 -2.34 5.89
#